data_AF-A0AAJ1QKL9-F1
#
_entry.id   AF-A0AAJ1QKL9-F1
#
_cell.length_a   1.000
_cell.length_b   1.000
_cell.length_c   1.000
_cell.angle_alpha   90.00
_cell.angle_beta   90.00
_cell.angle_gamma   90.00
#
_symmetry.space_group_name_H-M   'P 1'
#
loop_
_entity.id
_entity.type
_entity.pdbx_description
1 polymer ?
#
loop_
_entity_poly.entity_id
_entity_poly.type
_entity_poly.pdbx_seq_one_letter_code
_entity_poly.pdbx_strand_id
1 'polypeptide(L)'
;MEIKKIESDRFKAVYVGEKTMEIQQMRVWRSKDGSIHFKINGKPTSVNNNPESKRGNPNLWNALDAVLNELGITQGVEEEE
;
A
#
# COMPACT_ATOMS: atom_id res chain seq x y z
N MET A 1 1.39 -14.20 -13.77
CA MET A 1 1.91 -12.89 -13.31
C MET A 1 3.32 -13.11 -12.83
N GLU A 2 4.31 -12.42 -13.42
CA GLU A 2 5.66 -12.39 -12.86
C GLU A 2 5.66 -11.54 -11.58
N ILE A 3 6.25 -12.08 -10.51
CA ILE A 3 6.32 -11.41 -9.20
C ILE A 3 7.36 -10.29 -9.31
N LYS A 4 6.90 -9.05 -9.44
CA LYS A 4 7.77 -7.86 -9.38
C LYS A 4 8.27 -7.64 -7.95
N LYS A 5 9.57 -7.34 -7.84
CA LYS A 5 10.25 -7.00 -6.59
C LYS A 5 10.97 -5.66 -6.79
N ILE A 6 10.85 -4.77 -5.81
CA ILE A 6 11.57 -3.50 -5.79
C ILE A 6 12.51 -3.56 -4.58
N GLU A 7 13.81 -3.46 -4.84
CA GLU A 7 14.84 -3.42 -3.81
C GLU A 7 15.60 -2.10 -3.93
N SER A 8 15.68 -1.36 -2.82
CA SER A 8 16.54 -0.20 -2.67
C SER A 8 17.37 -0.35 -1.40
N ASP A 9 18.44 0.45 -1.26
CA ASP A 9 19.28 0.50 -0.06
C ASP A 9 18.49 0.82 1.23
N ARG A 10 17.26 1.36 1.10
CA ARG A 10 16.43 1.82 2.22
C ARG A 10 15.26 0.90 2.54
N PHE A 11 14.75 0.14 1.57
CA PHE A 11 13.62 -0.75 1.77
C PHE A 11 13.54 -1.84 0.70
N LYS A 12 12.90 -2.95 1.08
CA LYS A 12 12.54 -4.05 0.19
C LYS A 12 11.02 -4.15 0.14
N ALA A 13 10.47 -4.05 -1.08
CA ALA A 13 9.06 -4.19 -1.36
C ALA A 13 8.83 -5.42 -2.25
N VAL A 14 7.95 -6.32 -1.81
CA VAL A 14 7.65 -7.56 -2.53
C VAL A 14 6.15 -7.69 -2.75
N TYR A 15 5.75 -8.06 -3.96
CA TYR A 15 4.39 -8.52 -4.22
C TYR A 15 4.14 -9.86 -3.53
N VAL A 16 3.16 -9.92 -2.62
CA VAL A 16 2.89 -11.11 -1.78
C VAL A 16 1.59 -11.84 -2.12
N GLY A 17 0.87 -11.41 -3.18
CA GLY A 17 -0.44 -11.95 -3.55
C GLY A 17 -1.56 -10.92 -3.38
N GLU A 18 -2.70 -11.17 -4.02
CA GLU A 18 -3.94 -10.37 -3.91
C GLU A 18 -3.75 -8.87 -3.82
N LYS A 19 -3.00 -8.28 -4.77
CA LYS A 19 -2.86 -6.81 -4.87
C LYS A 19 -2.28 -6.17 -3.58
N THR A 20 -1.46 -6.93 -2.86
CA THR A 20 -0.81 -6.52 -1.62
C THR A 20 0.71 -6.51 -1.78
N MET A 21 1.34 -5.48 -1.23
CA MET A 21 2.79 -5.32 -1.10
C MET A 21 3.21 -5.57 0.36
N GLU A 22 4.39 -6.14 0.57
CA GLU A 22 5.04 -6.16 1.87
C GLU A 22 6.30 -5.29 1.89
N ILE A 23 6.39 -4.34 2.84
CA ILE A 23 7.58 -3.52 3.14
C ILE A 23 7.99 -3.76 4.59
N GLN A 24 9.16 -4.35 4.86
CA GLN A 24 9.67 -4.50 6.23
C GLN A 24 8.62 -5.06 7.24
N GLN A 25 7.90 -6.12 6.86
CA GLN A 25 6.76 -6.71 7.62
C GLN A 25 5.46 -5.89 7.65
N MET A 26 5.40 -4.77 6.95
CA MET A 26 4.17 -4.01 6.73
C MET A 26 3.47 -4.48 5.47
N ARG A 27 2.25 -5.00 5.58
CA ARG A 27 1.39 -5.26 4.42
C ARG A 27 0.71 -3.96 4.01
N VAL A 28 0.73 -3.62 2.72
CA VAL A 28 0.16 -2.41 2.13
C VAL A 28 -0.68 -2.78 0.93
N TRP A 29 -1.91 -2.27 0.84
CA TRP A 29 -2.81 -2.53 -0.29
C TRP A 29 -3.71 -1.32 -0.57
N ARG A 30 -4.20 -1.21 -1.81
CA ARG A 30 -5.18 -0.20 -2.19
C ARG A 30 -6.58 -0.70 -1.82
N SER A 31 -7.40 0.13 -1.18
CA SER A 31 -8.80 -0.15 -0.90
C SER A 31 -9.70 0.34 -2.05
N LYS A 32 -10.92 -0.21 -2.16
CA LYS A 32 -11.92 0.25 -3.16
C LYS A 32 -12.34 1.71 -2.94
N ASP A 33 -12.27 2.21 -1.71
CA ASP A 33 -12.62 3.59 -1.36
C ASP A 33 -11.57 4.64 -1.80
N GLY A 34 -10.48 4.20 -2.44
CA GLY A 34 -9.39 5.06 -2.90
C GLY A 34 -8.34 5.37 -1.83
N SER A 35 -8.51 4.87 -0.60
CA SER A 35 -7.49 4.95 0.43
C SER A 35 -6.48 3.81 0.30
N ILE A 36 -5.31 3.99 0.92
CA ILE A 36 -4.26 2.97 1.01
C ILE A 36 -4.25 2.45 2.44
N HIS A 37 -4.50 1.15 2.59
CA HIS A 37 -4.52 0.46 3.87
C HIS A 37 -3.18 -0.23 4.09
N PHE A 38 -2.77 -0.31 5.35
CA PHE A 38 -1.57 -1.01 5.73
C PHE A 38 -1.63 -1.54 7.16
N LYS A 39 -0.96 -2.68 7.42
CA LYS A 39 -0.83 -3.28 8.76
C LYS A 39 0.58 -3.05 9.28
N ILE A 40 0.70 -2.40 10.44
CA ILE A 40 1.97 -2.21 11.16
C ILE A 40 1.84 -2.91 12.51
N ASN A 41 2.74 -3.83 12.84
CA ASN A 41 2.69 -4.60 14.09
C ASN A 41 1.33 -5.25 14.35
N GLY A 42 0.69 -5.78 13.31
CA GLY A 42 -0.64 -6.40 13.37
C GLY A 42 -1.82 -5.42 13.51
N LYS A 43 -1.58 -4.11 13.64
CA LYS A 43 -2.63 -3.09 13.71
C LYS A 43 -2.94 -2.55 12.31
N PRO A 44 -4.18 -2.68 11.82
CA PRO A 44 -4.57 -2.06 10.55
C PRO A 44 -4.68 -0.54 10.71
N THR A 45 -4.22 0.18 9.70
CA THR A 45 -4.34 1.63 9.57
C THR A 45 -4.49 1.99 8.09
N SER A 46 -4.86 3.23 7.79
CA SER A 46 -4.98 3.69 6.41
C SER A 46 -4.70 5.18 6.25
N VAL A 47 -4.33 5.54 5.03
CA VAL A 47 -4.06 6.91 4.59
C VAL A 47 -4.89 7.21 3.35
N ASN A 48 -5.39 8.44 3.24
CA ASN A 48 -6.05 8.92 2.04
C ASN A 48 -5.40 10.21 1.51
N ASN A 49 -5.76 10.57 0.29
CA ASN A 49 -5.25 11.75 -0.40
C ASN A 49 -6.00 13.05 -0.03
N ASN A 50 -6.96 13.01 0.91
CA ASN A 50 -7.72 14.20 1.29
C ASN A 50 -7.03 14.90 2.49
N PRO A 51 -6.37 16.05 2.31
CA PRO A 51 -5.65 16.74 3.40
C PRO A 51 -6.55 17.21 4.55
N GLU A 52 -7.86 17.37 4.31
CA GLU A 52 -8.82 17.78 5.34
C GLU A 52 -9.29 16.60 6.21
N SER A 53 -8.94 15.37 5.83
CA SER A 53 -9.27 14.17 6.58
C SER A 53 -8.34 13.98 7.78
N LYS A 54 -8.84 13.41 8.88
CA LYS A 54 -7.99 12.94 10.00
C LYS A 54 -6.92 11.92 9.57
N ARG A 55 -7.16 11.21 8.45
CA ARG A 55 -6.23 10.25 7.82
C ARG A 55 -5.58 10.82 6.55
N GLY A 56 -5.68 12.14 6.36
CA GLY A 56 -5.19 12.86 5.21
C GLY A 56 -3.68 13.05 5.25
N ASN A 57 -2.97 12.35 4.37
CA ASN A 57 -1.54 12.61 4.17
C ASN A 57 -1.20 12.38 2.70
N PRO A 58 -1.40 13.41 1.84
CA PRO A 58 -1.17 13.32 0.40
C PRO A 58 0.25 12.87 0.04
N ASN A 59 1.27 13.31 0.79
CA ASN A 59 2.66 12.94 0.52
C ASN A 59 2.89 11.44 0.73
N LEU A 60 2.42 10.90 1.87
CA LEU A 60 2.52 9.47 2.15
C LEU A 60 1.67 8.65 1.18
N TRP A 61 0.44 9.10 0.90
CA TRP A 61 -0.45 8.46 -0.05
C TRP A 61 0.22 8.36 -1.43
N ASN A 62 0.74 9.46 -1.99
CA ASN A 62 1.41 9.49 -3.28
C ASN A 62 2.65 8.58 -3.33
N ALA A 63 3.44 8.55 -2.25
CA ALA A 63 4.62 7.70 -2.18
C ALA A 63 4.25 6.20 -2.22
N LEU A 64 3.24 5.80 -1.44
CA LEU A 64 2.76 4.41 -1.44
C LEU A 64 2.08 4.06 -2.77
N ASP A 65 1.31 5.00 -3.34
CA ASP A 65 0.62 4.85 -4.61
C ASP A 65 1.59 4.56 -5.75
N ALA A 66 2.71 5.29 -5.81
CA ALA A 66 3.75 5.09 -6.80
C ALA A 66 4.35 3.67 -6.74
N VAL A 67 4.67 3.19 -5.53
CA VAL A 67 5.24 1.85 -5.35
C VAL A 67 4.22 0.76 -5.71
N LEU A 68 2.96 0.91 -5.31
CA LEU A 68 1.89 -0.02 -5.69
C LEU A 68 1.73 -0.08 -7.22
N ASN A 69 1.72 1.06 -7.90
CA ASN A 69 1.63 1.13 -9.37
C ASN A 69 2.85 0.47 -10.04
N GLU A 70 4.07 0.67 -9.51
CA GLU A 70 5.29 0.05 -10.02
C GLU A 70 5.25 -1.48 -9.92
N LEU A 71 4.66 -2.00 -8.84
CA LEU A 71 4.38 -3.42 -8.62
C LEU A 71 3.20 -3.96 -9.46
N GLY A 72 2.51 -3.11 -10.22
CA GLY A 72 1.33 -3.49 -11.02
C GLY A 72 0.04 -3.63 -10.20
N ILE A 73 0.03 -3.13 -8.96
CA ILE A 73 -1.12 -3.11 -8.07
C ILE A 73 -1.94 -1.84 -8.34
N THR A 74 -2.83 -1.91 -9.32
CA THR A 74 -3.62 -0.73 -9.77
C THR A 74 -5.05 -0.72 -9.27
N GLN A 75 -5.60 -1.87 -8.86
CA GLN A 75 -6.98 -1.98 -8.42
C GLN A 75 -7.08 -2.12 -6.90
N GLY A 76 -8.11 -1.52 -6.31
CA GLY A 76 -8.46 -1.75 -4.91
C GLY A 76 -8.93 -3.18 -4.65
N VAL A 77 -8.70 -3.68 -3.43
CA VAL A 77 -9.29 -4.92 -2.91
C VAL A 77 -10.37 -4.58 -1.88
N GLU A 78 -11.36 -5.48 -1.75
CA GLU A 78 -12.26 -5.48 -0.59
C GLU A 78 -11.44 -5.85 0.65
N GLU A 79 -11.65 -5.16 1.77
CA GLU A 79 -11.08 -5.62 3.05
C GLU A 79 -11.65 -7.01 3.32
N GLU A 80 -10.78 -8.03 3.37
CA GLU A 80 -11.15 -9.29 4.00
C GLU A 80 -11.37 -9.00 5.49
N GLU A 81 -12.64 -9.09 5.92
CA GLU A 81 -13.07 -9.06 7.33
C GLU A 81 -12.32 -10.12 8.18
#